data_AF-A0A7C4UJD8-F1
#
_entry.id   AF-A0A7C4UJD8-F1
#
_cell.length_a   1.000
_cell.length_b   1.000
_cell.length_c   1.000
_cell.angle_alpha   90.00
_cell.angle_beta   90.00
_cell.angle_gamma   90.00
#
_symmetry.space_group_name_H-M   'P 1'
#
loop_
_entity.id
_entity.type
_entity.pdbx_description
1 polymer ?
#
loop_
_entity_poly.entity_id
_entity_poly.type
_entity_poly.pdbx_seq_one_letter_code
_entity_poly.pdbx_strand_id
1 'polypeptide(L)'
;MTQRTEFGFVRTSCDCRRCSISCEHVPGALAPADLPRMAKHLGYGDDMATFARENLLASEGVEVTTDRGQAVRLRTLVPATLENGQCKFLQDGRCSIHAVSPFGCAFIDAHQSDTEFALRSDALYRALYDDMNAQGKYVQTWEDLHRHDLRPAPLADRSATLQSAMRQEGLL
;
A
#
# COMPACT_ATOMS: atom_id res chain seq x y z
N MET A 1 15.49 -6.33 -16.84
CA MET A 1 14.29 -5.67 -16.26
C MET A 1 14.66 -4.24 -15.94
N THR A 2 13.96 -3.25 -16.51
CA THR A 2 14.23 -1.82 -16.26
C THR A 2 13.83 -1.47 -14.84
N GLN A 3 14.74 -0.90 -14.06
CA GLN A 3 14.49 -0.51 -12.68
C GLN A 3 13.48 0.65 -12.66
N ARG A 4 12.34 0.48 -11.97
CA ARG A 4 11.31 1.51 -11.85
C ARG A 4 11.81 2.61 -10.90
N THR A 5 11.83 3.85 -11.37
CA THR A 5 12.14 5.03 -10.54
C THR A 5 10.89 5.91 -10.48
N GLU A 6 10.44 6.22 -9.27
CA GLU A 6 9.26 7.06 -9.02
C GLU A 6 9.49 7.84 -7.73
N PHE A 7 8.96 9.06 -7.63
CA PHE A 7 9.16 9.92 -6.47
C PHE A 7 10.64 10.19 -6.10
N GLY A 8 11.55 10.08 -7.07
CA GLY A 8 13.00 10.20 -6.85
C GLY A 8 13.66 8.95 -6.28
N PHE A 9 12.90 7.87 -6.06
CA PHE A 9 13.40 6.62 -5.48
C PHE A 9 13.43 5.51 -6.50
N VAL A 10 14.50 4.73 -6.44
CA VAL A 10 14.60 3.46 -7.16
C VAL A 10 13.81 2.40 -6.39
N ARG A 11 13.08 1.57 -7.13
CA ARG A 11 12.37 0.40 -6.60
C ARG A 11 13.32 -0.49 -5.81
N THR A 12 12.87 -0.96 -4.64
CA THR A 12 13.57 -1.96 -3.85
C THR A 12 13.52 -3.32 -4.58
N SER A 13 14.57 -4.14 -4.40
CA SER A 13 14.69 -5.45 -5.04
C SER A 13 14.82 -6.61 -4.06
N CYS A 14 14.66 -6.34 -2.75
CA CYS A 14 14.77 -7.36 -1.73
C CYS A 14 13.53 -8.27 -1.73
N ASP A 15 13.77 -9.57 -1.89
CA ASP A 15 12.75 -10.63 -1.87
C ASP A 15 12.91 -11.58 -0.67
N CYS A 16 13.74 -11.22 0.31
CA CYS A 16 13.98 -12.06 1.47
C CYS A 16 12.71 -12.24 2.32
N ARG A 17 12.70 -13.25 3.19
CA ARG A 17 11.53 -13.57 4.03
C ARG A 17 11.06 -12.40 4.88
N ARG A 18 12.00 -11.60 5.41
CA ARG A 18 11.69 -10.40 6.21
C ARG A 18 10.88 -9.35 5.43
N CYS A 19 11.06 -9.27 4.12
CA CYS A 19 10.29 -8.37 3.26
C CYS A 19 8.99 -9.03 2.76
N SER A 20 9.02 -10.32 2.41
CA SER A 20 7.87 -11.01 1.84
C SER A 20 6.77 -11.33 2.86
N ILE A 21 7.12 -11.52 4.15
CA ILE A 21 6.15 -11.79 5.23
C ILE A 21 5.10 -10.65 5.39
N SER A 22 5.46 -9.40 5.07
CA SER A 22 4.49 -8.30 5.07
C SER A 22 3.34 -8.51 4.08
N CYS A 23 3.56 -9.22 2.96
CA CYS A 23 2.48 -9.55 2.02
C CYS A 23 1.43 -10.48 2.63
N GLU A 24 1.73 -11.17 3.73
CA GLU A 24 0.83 -12.08 4.42
C GLU A 24 -0.02 -11.38 5.49
N HIS A 25 0.38 -10.17 5.92
CA HIS A 25 -0.22 -9.52 7.09
C HIS A 25 -0.54 -8.03 6.88
N VAL A 26 0.36 -7.28 6.25
CA VAL A 26 0.28 -5.82 6.09
C VAL A 26 0.69 -5.45 4.66
N PRO A 27 -0.18 -5.64 3.65
CA PRO A 27 0.13 -5.22 2.29
C PRO A 27 0.33 -3.69 2.23
N GLY A 28 1.31 -3.27 1.44
CA GLY A 28 1.73 -1.86 1.35
C GLY A 28 0.69 -0.96 0.70
N ALA A 29 0.62 0.29 1.15
CA ALA A 29 -0.28 1.30 0.61
C ALA A 29 0.04 1.68 -0.84
N LEU A 30 -1.00 2.06 -1.59
CA LEU A 30 -0.90 2.60 -2.93
C LEU A 30 -0.62 4.10 -2.89
N ALA A 31 0.18 4.59 -3.85
CA ALA A 31 0.19 5.98 -4.29
C ALA A 31 -0.94 6.23 -5.31
N PRO A 32 -1.36 7.50 -5.55
CA PRO A 32 -2.37 7.82 -6.56
C PRO A 32 -2.08 7.27 -7.96
N ALA A 33 -0.81 7.31 -8.38
CA ALA A 33 -0.38 6.79 -9.68
C ALA A 33 -0.45 5.26 -9.81
N ASP A 34 -0.53 4.52 -8.68
CA ASP A 34 -0.69 3.06 -8.70
C ASP A 34 -2.05 2.63 -9.26
N LEU A 35 -3.12 3.39 -8.99
CA LEU A 35 -4.49 3.03 -9.37
C LEU A 35 -4.65 2.73 -10.87
N PRO A 36 -4.43 3.69 -11.78
CA PRO A 36 -4.57 3.44 -13.21
C PRO A 36 -3.58 2.39 -13.73
N ARG A 37 -2.38 2.32 -13.12
CA ARG A 37 -1.36 1.35 -13.49
C ARG A 37 -1.78 -0.09 -13.17
N MET A 38 -2.31 -0.31 -11.98
CA MET A 38 -2.80 -1.62 -11.53
C MET A 38 -4.07 -2.03 -12.29
N ALA A 39 -5.04 -1.11 -12.45
CA ALA A 39 -6.27 -1.37 -13.20
C ALA A 39 -5.98 -1.82 -14.64
N LYS A 40 -5.07 -1.10 -15.33
CA LYS A 40 -4.63 -1.47 -16.67
C LYS A 40 -3.91 -2.82 -16.71
N HIS A 41 -3.00 -3.07 -15.76
CA HIS A 41 -2.24 -4.32 -15.72
C HIS A 41 -3.13 -5.55 -15.49
N LEU A 42 -4.20 -5.39 -14.71
CA LEU A 42 -5.16 -6.45 -14.40
C LEU A 42 -6.28 -6.59 -15.44
N GLY A 43 -6.26 -5.78 -16.50
CA GLY A 43 -7.22 -5.90 -17.62
C GLY A 43 -8.55 -5.18 -17.42
N TYR A 44 -8.71 -4.35 -16.38
CA TYR A 44 -9.93 -3.55 -16.18
C TYR A 44 -10.00 -2.31 -17.09
N GLY A 45 -8.85 -1.88 -17.63
CA GLY A 45 -8.78 -0.68 -18.47
C GLY A 45 -9.25 0.56 -17.70
N ASP A 46 -10.34 1.17 -18.19
CA ASP A 46 -10.95 2.37 -17.60
C ASP A 46 -12.04 2.07 -16.55
N ASP A 47 -12.41 0.79 -16.33
CA ASP A 47 -13.39 0.40 -15.30
C ASP A 47 -12.77 0.41 -13.89
N MET A 48 -12.50 1.62 -13.41
CA MET A 48 -11.89 1.86 -12.10
C MET A 48 -12.78 1.39 -10.94
N ALA A 49 -14.10 1.44 -11.10
CA ALA A 49 -15.03 1.13 -10.03
C ALA A 49 -15.08 -0.38 -9.75
N THR A 50 -15.15 -1.21 -10.79
CA THR A 50 -15.06 -2.67 -10.66
C THR A 50 -13.66 -3.06 -10.18
N PHE A 51 -12.60 -2.47 -10.77
CA PHE A 51 -11.23 -2.72 -10.32
C PHE A 51 -11.09 -2.47 -8.82
N ALA A 52 -11.50 -1.30 -8.33
CA ALA A 52 -11.34 -0.93 -6.94
C ALA A 52 -12.09 -1.90 -6.00
N ARG A 53 -13.37 -2.20 -6.29
CA ARG A 53 -14.20 -3.07 -5.45
C ARG A 53 -13.68 -4.50 -5.36
N GLU A 54 -13.09 -5.02 -6.43
CA GLU A 54 -12.57 -6.38 -6.45
C GLU A 54 -11.14 -6.50 -5.91
N ASN A 55 -10.36 -5.40 -5.91
CA ASN A 55 -8.92 -5.48 -5.70
C ASN A 55 -8.37 -4.66 -4.54
N LEU A 56 -9.12 -3.74 -3.97
CA LEU A 56 -8.62 -2.78 -2.99
C LEU A 56 -9.51 -2.71 -1.75
N LEU A 57 -8.95 -2.19 -0.66
CA LEU A 57 -9.65 -1.88 0.57
C LEU A 57 -9.31 -0.46 1.03
N ALA A 58 -10.30 0.22 1.61
CA ALA A 58 -10.14 1.52 2.25
C ALA A 58 -9.58 1.36 3.66
N SER A 59 -8.26 1.48 3.82
CA SER A 59 -7.58 1.44 5.12
C SER A 59 -7.81 2.71 5.93
N GLU A 60 -7.59 2.64 7.25
CA GLU A 60 -7.80 3.73 8.23
C GLU A 60 -6.96 4.99 7.99
N GLY A 61 -6.04 4.94 7.02
CA GLY A 61 -5.18 6.06 6.69
C GLY A 61 -3.95 6.15 7.58
N VAL A 62 -3.29 7.31 7.50
CA VAL A 62 -2.16 7.70 8.34
C VAL A 62 -2.37 9.13 8.83
N GLU A 63 -2.12 9.37 10.11
CA GLU A 63 -2.11 10.74 10.66
C GLU A 63 -0.75 11.37 10.42
N VAL A 64 -0.76 12.56 9.82
CA VAL A 64 0.43 13.38 9.57
C VAL A 64 0.20 14.78 10.11
N THR A 65 1.27 15.44 10.51
CA THR A 65 1.24 16.86 10.86
C THR A 65 1.72 17.66 9.66
N THR A 66 0.88 18.55 9.15
CA THR A 66 1.26 19.47 8.06
C THR A 66 2.30 20.50 8.52
N ASP A 67 2.95 21.17 7.57
CA ASP A 67 3.88 22.27 7.86
C ASP A 67 3.27 23.42 8.67
N ARG A 68 1.92 23.51 8.69
CA ARG A 68 1.16 24.48 9.49
C ARG A 68 0.85 24.00 10.92
N GLY A 69 1.37 22.84 11.32
CA GLY A 69 1.10 22.22 12.62
C GLY A 69 -0.27 21.56 12.74
N GLN A 70 -1.04 21.46 11.65
CA GLN A 70 -2.36 20.83 11.66
C GLN A 70 -2.24 19.31 11.48
N ALA A 71 -2.87 18.55 12.38
CA ALA A 71 -3.05 17.11 12.22
C ALA A 71 -4.08 16.82 11.10
N VAL A 72 -3.67 16.01 10.13
CA VAL A 72 -4.50 15.58 8.99
C VAL A 72 -4.40 14.06 8.87
N ARG A 73 -5.54 13.40 8.66
CA ARG A 73 -5.58 11.95 8.35
C ARG A 73 -5.62 11.77 6.84
N LEU A 74 -4.52 11.27 6.27
CA LEU A 74 -4.43 10.89 4.86
C LEU A 74 -5.10 9.54 4.65
N ARG A 75 -6.04 9.48 3.70
CA ARG A 75 -6.73 8.24 3.33
C ARG A 75 -5.77 7.33 2.57
N THR A 76 -5.77 6.04 2.89
CA THR A 76 -4.90 5.06 2.22
C THR A 76 -5.69 3.88 1.66
N LEU A 77 -5.39 3.52 0.42
CA LEU A 77 -5.82 2.30 -0.25
C LEU A 77 -4.74 1.25 -0.10
N VAL A 78 -5.15 0.03 0.20
CA VAL A 78 -4.29 -1.16 0.24
C VAL A 78 -4.86 -2.23 -0.68
N PRO A 79 -4.03 -3.17 -1.20
CA PRO A 79 -4.54 -4.37 -1.83
C PRO A 79 -5.54 -5.10 -0.93
N ALA A 80 -6.58 -5.66 -1.54
CA ALA A 80 -7.51 -6.52 -0.84
C ALA A 80 -6.82 -7.78 -0.31
N THR A 81 -7.34 -8.29 0.80
CA THR A 81 -6.84 -9.47 1.48
C THR A 81 -7.84 -10.61 1.38
N LEU A 82 -7.34 -11.84 1.37
CA LEU A 82 -8.15 -13.04 1.53
C LEU A 82 -8.67 -13.13 2.98
N GLU A 83 -9.55 -14.10 3.25
CA GLU A 83 -10.12 -14.32 4.59
C GLU A 83 -9.05 -14.58 5.67
N ASN A 84 -7.91 -15.15 5.29
CA ASN A 84 -6.77 -15.38 6.17
C ASN A 84 -5.88 -14.13 6.40
N GLY A 85 -6.24 -12.97 5.84
CA GLY A 85 -5.48 -11.72 5.95
C GLY A 85 -4.36 -11.56 4.92
N GLN A 86 -4.05 -12.59 4.13
CA GLN A 86 -3.02 -12.55 3.10
C GLN A 86 -3.41 -11.62 1.96
N CYS A 87 -2.46 -10.86 1.41
CA CYS A 87 -2.68 -10.08 0.20
C CYS A 87 -3.19 -10.96 -0.94
N LYS A 88 -4.28 -10.56 -1.62
CA LYS A 88 -4.86 -11.33 -2.75
C LYS A 88 -3.90 -11.57 -3.91
N PHE A 89 -2.86 -10.74 -4.01
CA PHE A 89 -1.85 -10.83 -5.07
C PHE A 89 -0.63 -11.68 -4.67
N LEU A 90 -0.61 -12.26 -3.46
CA LEU A 90 0.42 -13.22 -3.09
C LEU A 90 0.01 -14.62 -3.57
N GLN A 91 0.73 -15.15 -4.55
CA GLN A 91 0.51 -16.45 -5.17
C GLN A 91 1.83 -17.22 -5.19
N ASP A 92 1.84 -18.45 -4.67
CA ASP A 92 3.04 -19.30 -4.59
C ASP A 92 4.26 -18.58 -3.98
N GLY A 93 4.02 -17.78 -2.93
CA GLY A 93 5.05 -16.99 -2.26
C GLY A 93 5.58 -15.80 -3.07
N ARG A 94 4.96 -15.46 -4.21
CA ARG A 94 5.36 -14.35 -5.09
C ARG A 94 4.22 -13.40 -5.36
N CYS A 95 4.55 -12.13 -5.59
CA CYS A 95 3.55 -11.13 -5.97
C CYS A 95 3.16 -11.28 -7.44
N SER A 96 1.91 -11.61 -7.74
CA SER A 96 1.40 -11.78 -9.11
C SER A 96 1.38 -10.48 -9.91
N ILE A 97 1.31 -9.34 -9.23
CA ILE A 97 1.39 -7.99 -9.82
C ILE A 97 2.73 -7.31 -9.59
N HIS A 98 3.82 -8.07 -9.33
CA HIS A 98 5.10 -7.51 -8.90
C HIS A 98 5.55 -6.31 -9.76
N ALA A 99 5.47 -6.41 -11.09
CA ALA A 99 5.88 -5.34 -12.01
C ALA A 99 5.19 -3.99 -11.74
N VAL A 100 3.95 -4.03 -11.26
CA VAL A 100 3.12 -2.85 -10.96
C VAL A 100 2.74 -2.75 -9.49
N SER A 101 3.51 -3.40 -8.60
CA SER A 101 3.17 -3.44 -7.17
C SER A 101 3.01 -2.03 -6.57
N PRO A 102 2.14 -1.90 -5.55
CA PRO A 102 1.88 -0.64 -4.85
C PRO A 102 3.15 0.02 -4.34
N PHE A 103 3.08 1.34 -4.10
CA PHE A 103 4.17 2.13 -3.55
C PHE A 103 4.83 1.46 -2.34
N GLY A 104 4.06 1.11 -1.32
CA GLY A 104 4.58 0.53 -0.08
C GLY A 104 5.32 -0.79 -0.30
N CYS A 105 4.92 -1.59 -1.29
CA CYS A 105 5.60 -2.85 -1.62
C CYS A 105 6.81 -2.65 -2.54
N ALA A 106 6.84 -1.55 -3.29
CA ALA A 106 7.83 -1.33 -4.34
C ALA A 106 8.99 -0.42 -3.90
N PHE A 107 8.76 0.45 -2.92
CA PHE A 107 9.75 1.46 -2.52
C PHE A 107 10.14 1.34 -1.05
N ILE A 108 9.42 0.58 -0.24
CA ILE A 108 9.74 0.36 1.17
C ILE A 108 10.17 -1.10 1.36
N ASP A 109 11.23 -1.33 2.13
CA ASP A 109 11.68 -2.67 2.51
C ASP A 109 12.22 -2.70 3.95
N ALA A 110 12.31 -3.89 4.54
CA ALA A 110 12.59 -4.08 5.96
C ALA A 110 14.05 -3.79 6.38
N HIS A 111 14.93 -3.44 5.43
CA HIS A 111 16.35 -3.15 5.69
C HIS A 111 16.66 -1.66 5.62
N GLN A 112 15.68 -0.84 5.27
CA GLN A 112 15.82 0.61 5.28
C GLN A 112 15.99 1.10 6.72
N SER A 113 16.85 2.11 6.90
CA SER A 113 16.91 2.85 8.17
C SER A 113 15.61 3.63 8.38
N ASP A 114 15.32 4.00 9.62
CA ASP A 114 14.16 4.84 9.94
C ASP A 114 14.17 6.16 9.14
N THR A 115 15.35 6.74 8.90
CA THR A 115 15.52 7.93 8.08
C THR A 115 15.12 7.69 6.62
N GLU A 116 15.57 6.60 6.01
CA GLU A 116 15.23 6.27 4.62
C GLU A 116 13.74 5.92 4.48
N PHE A 117 13.20 5.16 5.43
CA PHE A 117 11.77 4.87 5.51
C PHE A 117 10.93 6.16 5.59
N ALA A 118 11.33 7.11 6.44
CA ALA A 118 10.65 8.38 6.62
C ALA A 118 10.68 9.22 5.34
N LEU A 119 11.84 9.32 4.67
CA LEU A 119 11.98 10.06 3.41
C LEU A 119 11.04 9.53 2.31
N ARG A 120 10.95 8.19 2.19
CA ARG A 120 10.08 7.55 1.19
C ARG A 120 8.61 7.68 1.53
N SER A 121 8.28 7.48 2.81
CA SER A 121 6.91 7.61 3.30
C SER A 121 6.39 9.04 3.13
N ASP A 122 7.23 10.05 3.38
CA ASP A 122 6.88 11.45 3.18
C ASP A 122 6.53 11.76 1.71
N ALA A 123 7.24 11.16 0.75
CA ALA A 123 6.90 11.30 -0.67
C ALA A 123 5.52 10.70 -1.02
N LEU A 124 5.17 9.55 -0.44
CA LEU A 124 3.81 9.00 -0.54
C LEU A 124 2.79 9.95 0.09
N TYR A 125 3.08 10.47 1.29
CA TYR A 125 2.16 11.33 2.04
C TYR A 125 1.85 12.64 1.30
N ARG A 126 2.87 13.26 0.70
CA ARG A 126 2.68 14.43 -0.16
C ARG A 126 1.77 14.12 -1.34
N ALA A 127 1.98 13.00 -2.03
CA ALA A 127 1.14 12.60 -3.16
C ALA A 127 -0.32 12.35 -2.75
N LEU A 128 -0.54 11.73 -1.58
CA LEU A 128 -1.89 11.50 -1.04
C LEU A 128 -2.56 12.82 -0.62
N TYR A 129 -1.80 13.73 -0.02
CA TYR A 129 -2.29 15.05 0.37
C TYR A 129 -2.70 15.89 -0.84
N ASP A 130 -1.89 15.87 -1.90
CA ASP A 130 -2.18 16.57 -3.16
C ASP A 130 -3.44 16.00 -3.84
N ASP A 131 -3.58 14.68 -3.94
CA ASP A 131 -4.80 14.04 -4.48
C ASP A 131 -6.03 14.42 -3.64
N MET A 132 -5.92 14.37 -2.31
CA MET A 132 -7.02 14.71 -1.42
C MET A 132 -7.47 16.19 -1.57
N ASN A 133 -6.53 17.13 -1.64
CA ASN A 133 -6.84 18.55 -1.85
C ASN A 133 -7.49 18.80 -3.23
N ALA A 134 -7.05 18.04 -4.24
CA ALA A 134 -7.61 18.12 -5.58
C ALA A 134 -8.95 17.36 -5.74
N GLN A 135 -9.42 16.67 -4.69
CA GLN A 135 -10.54 15.72 -4.77
C GLN A 135 -10.33 14.70 -5.91
N GLY A 136 -9.11 14.17 -5.99
CA GLY A 136 -8.64 13.29 -7.05
C GLY A 136 -9.30 11.91 -7.05
N LYS A 137 -8.95 11.11 -8.06
CA LYS A 137 -9.54 9.78 -8.24
C LYS A 137 -9.20 8.84 -7.09
N TYR A 138 -8.02 9.00 -6.46
CA TYR A 138 -7.63 8.13 -5.37
C TYR A 138 -8.53 8.34 -4.17
N VAL A 139 -8.74 9.60 -3.78
CA VAL A 139 -9.58 9.91 -2.62
C VAL A 139 -11.05 9.54 -2.85
N GLN A 140 -11.57 9.76 -4.06
CA GLN A 140 -12.93 9.33 -4.43
C GLN A 140 -13.08 7.81 -4.39
N THR A 141 -12.07 7.07 -4.85
CA THR A 141 -12.05 5.60 -4.79
C THR A 141 -12.08 5.12 -3.34
N TRP A 142 -11.29 5.74 -2.47
CA TRP A 142 -11.31 5.42 -1.04
C TRP A 142 -12.68 5.67 -0.42
N GLU A 143 -13.32 6.80 -0.73
CA GLU A 143 -14.65 7.12 -0.19
C GLU A 143 -15.73 6.14 -0.66
N ASP A 144 -15.68 5.69 -1.91
CA ASP A 144 -16.57 4.67 -2.44
C ASP A 144 -16.42 3.34 -1.68
N LEU A 145 -15.20 2.82 -1.60
CA LEU A 145 -14.91 1.57 -0.89
C LEU A 145 -15.30 1.66 0.59
N HIS A 146 -15.00 2.79 1.23
CA HIS A 146 -15.36 3.03 2.63
C HIS A 146 -16.88 3.02 2.85
N ARG A 147 -17.65 3.60 1.92
CA ARG A 147 -19.13 3.61 1.96
C ARG A 147 -19.72 2.22 1.79
N HIS A 148 -19.04 1.35 1.05
CA HIS A 148 -19.41 -0.04 0.82
C HIS A 148 -18.86 -1.01 1.86
N ASP A 149 -18.27 -0.51 2.95
CA ASP A 149 -17.65 -1.30 4.01
C ASP A 149 -16.52 -2.24 3.54
N LEU A 150 -15.87 -1.89 2.43
CA LEU A 150 -14.71 -2.60 1.90
C LEU A 150 -13.44 -2.07 2.59
N ARG A 151 -13.17 -2.60 3.78
CA ARG A 151 -12.10 -2.16 4.68
C ARG A 151 -11.26 -3.35 5.14
N PRO A 152 -9.94 -3.20 5.34
CA PRO A 152 -9.16 -4.25 5.98
C PRO A 152 -9.46 -4.29 7.49
N ALA A 153 -9.02 -5.35 8.15
CA ALA A 153 -8.91 -5.34 9.61
C ALA A 153 -8.08 -4.13 10.09
N PRO A 154 -8.32 -3.62 11.31
CA PRO A 154 -7.58 -2.49 11.86
C PRO A 154 -6.06 -2.64 11.71
N LEU A 155 -5.36 -1.53 11.44
CA LEU A 155 -3.92 -1.57 11.21
C LEU A 155 -3.16 -2.10 12.44
N ALA A 156 -3.64 -1.78 13.65
CA ALA A 156 -3.06 -2.28 14.89
C ALA A 156 -3.08 -3.81 14.96
N ASP A 157 -4.20 -4.44 14.60
CA ASP A 157 -4.35 -5.89 14.60
C ASP A 157 -3.45 -6.54 13.56
N ARG A 158 -3.44 -6.00 12.33
CA ARG A 158 -2.56 -6.48 11.25
C ARG A 158 -1.07 -6.33 11.57
N SER A 159 -0.70 -5.24 12.26
CA SER A 159 0.68 -5.02 12.69
C SER A 159 1.07 -5.98 13.82
N ALA A 160 0.15 -6.27 14.74
CA ALA A 160 0.37 -7.25 15.79
C ALA A 160 0.54 -8.67 15.24
N THR A 161 -0.25 -9.08 14.24
CA THR A 161 -0.10 -10.38 13.58
C THR A 161 1.24 -10.49 12.85
N LEU A 162 1.64 -9.44 12.12
CA LEU A 162 2.96 -9.37 11.48
C LEU A 162 4.09 -9.51 12.50
N GLN A 163 4.07 -8.73 13.59
CA GLN A 163 5.11 -8.79 14.62
C GLN A 163 5.19 -10.18 15.26
N SER A 164 4.03 -10.80 15.54
CA SER A 164 3.96 -12.16 16.07
C SER A 164 4.62 -13.17 15.12
N ALA A 165 4.26 -13.13 13.84
CA ALA A 165 4.80 -14.00 12.82
C ALA A 165 6.31 -13.81 12.64
N MET A 166 6.77 -12.55 12.60
CA MET A 166 8.21 -12.25 12.51
C MET A 166 9.00 -12.80 13.70
N ARG A 167 8.46 -12.75 14.93
CA ARG A 167 9.11 -13.35 16.10
C ARG A 167 9.14 -14.88 16.02
N GLN A 168 8.06 -15.51 15.58
CA GLN A 168 7.99 -16.96 15.42
C GLN A 168 9.01 -17.48 14.40
N GLU A 169 9.28 -16.69 13.36
CA GLU A 169 10.26 -17.02 12.32
C GLU A 169 11.69 -16.53 12.61
N GLY A 170 11.93 -15.88 13.76
CA GLY A 170 13.26 -15.37 14.14
C GLY A 170 13.76 -14.23 13.24
N LEU A 171 12.84 -13.40 12.73
CA LEU A 171 13.13 -12.25 11.84
C LEU A 171 13.27 -10.92 12.61
N LEU A 172 13.10 -10.95 13.94
CA LEU A 172 13.23 -9.83 14.88
C LEU A 172 14.21 -10.18 16.01
#